data_AF-A0A2R7R120-F1
#
_entry.id   AF-A0A2R7R120-F1
#
_cell.length_a   1.000
_cell.length_b   1.000
_cell.length_c   1.000
_cell.angle_alpha   90.00
_cell.angle_beta   90.00
_cell.angle_gamma   90.00
#
_symmetry.space_group_name_H-M   'P 1'
#
loop_
_entity.id
_entity.type
_entity.pdbx_description
1 polymer ?
#
loop_
_entity_poly.entity_id
_entity_poly.type
_entity_poly.pdbx_seq_one_letter_code
_entity_poly.pdbx_strand_id
1 'polypeptide(L)' 'MLVTLAFFVVPVAASAAEGDIGVEGPSHSGTGTPTGTKRATSALWFNDGFWWGNLWDTASSDFHIF' A
#
# COMPACT_ATOMS: atom_id res chain seq x y z
N MET A 1 -0.05 -3.16 47.59
CA MET A 1 -0.82 -2.37 46.59
C MET A 1 0.18 -1.54 45.81
N LEU A 2 0.24 -1.65 44.49
CA LEU A 2 1.15 -0.88 43.63
C LEU A 2 0.31 0.07 42.79
N VAL A 3 0.55 1.38 42.91
CA VAL A 3 -0.11 2.42 42.13
C VAL A 3 0.70 2.66 40.86
N THR A 4 0.11 2.40 39.69
CA THR A 4 0.74 2.67 38.39
C THR A 4 0.28 4.03 37.84
N LEU A 5 1.23 4.95 37.63
CA LEU A 5 1.02 6.24 36.97
C LEU A 5 1.14 6.05 35.46
N ALA A 6 0.10 6.45 34.70
CA ALA A 6 0.11 6.36 33.24
C ALA A 6 0.61 7.67 32.61
N PHE A 7 1.68 7.61 31.83
CA PHE A 7 2.14 8.70 30.96
C PHE A 7 1.42 8.62 29.62
N PHE A 8 0.72 9.68 29.23
CA PHE A 8 0.16 9.83 27.88
C PHE A 8 1.21 10.46 26.96
N VAL A 9 1.64 9.72 25.94
CA VAL A 9 2.47 10.22 24.85
C VAL A 9 1.55 10.85 23.81
N VAL A 10 1.72 12.14 23.55
CA VAL A 10 1.03 12.83 22.44
C VAL A 10 1.87 12.67 21.18
N PRO A 11 1.33 12.14 20.07
CA PRO A 11 2.08 12.00 18.83
C PRO A 11 2.35 13.37 18.22
N VAL A 12 3.61 13.64 17.87
CA VAL A 12 3.98 14.83 17.10
C VAL A 12 3.55 14.63 15.64
N ALA A 13 2.92 15.64 15.04
CA ALA A 13 2.54 15.59 13.63
C ALA A 13 3.80 15.65 12.75
N ALA A 14 3.92 14.73 11.79
CA ALA A 14 5.01 14.76 10.82
C ALA A 14 4.83 15.95 9.86
N SER A 15 5.92 16.66 9.58
CA SER A 15 5.98 17.74 8.59
C SER A 15 6.95 17.40 7.47
N ALA A 16 6.60 17.73 6.22
CA ALA A 16 7.47 17.55 5.07
C ALA A 16 8.67 18.51 5.08
N ALA A 17 9.73 18.18 4.34
CA ALA A 17 10.92 19.03 4.20
C ALA A 17 10.62 20.29 3.37
N GLU A 18 11.38 21.37 3.59
CA GLU A 18 11.23 22.61 2.81
C GLU A 18 11.46 22.34 1.31
N GLY A 19 10.45 22.67 0.50
CA GLY A 19 10.46 22.48 -0.96
C GLY A 19 9.69 21.25 -1.45
N ASP A 20 9.19 20.40 -0.56
CA ASP A 20 8.26 19.33 -0.93
C ASP A 20 6.86 19.91 -1.17
N ILE A 21 6.44 19.88 -2.44
CA ILE A 21 5.14 20.40 -2.92
C ILE A 21 4.09 19.30 -3.08
N GLY A 22 4.41 18.06 -2.70
CA GLY A 22 3.49 16.94 -2.68
C GLY A 22 2.71 16.84 -1.37
N VAL A 23 1.46 16.38 -1.44
CA VAL A 23 0.75 15.83 -0.29
C VAL A 23 0.85 14.31 -0.38
N GLU A 24 1.28 13.65 0.70
CA GLU A 24 1.31 12.19 0.75
C GLU A 24 -0.11 11.65 0.48
N GLY A 25 -0.24 10.87 -0.59
CA GLY A 25 -1.49 10.21 -0.94
C GLY A 25 -1.76 9.01 -0.04
N PRO A 26 -3.00 8.48 -0.03
CA PRO A 26 -3.32 7.27 0.72
C PRO A 26 -2.36 6.12 0.36
N SER A 27 -1.72 5.53 1.37
CA SER A 27 -0.91 4.33 1.21
C SER A 27 -1.67 3.12 1.75
N HIS A 28 -1.52 1.98 1.07
CA HIS A 28 -2.08 0.70 1.51
C HIS A 28 -0.93 -0.26 1.81
N SER A 29 -0.99 -0.96 2.93
CA SER A 29 -0.09 -2.08 3.18
C SER A 29 -0.45 -3.22 2.24
N GLY A 30 0.24 -3.34 1.11
CA GLY A 30 0.21 -4.55 0.31
C GLY A 30 0.80 -5.74 1.10
N THR A 31 0.46 -6.97 0.68
CA THR A 31 0.77 -8.25 1.34
C THR A 31 2.14 -8.31 2.04
N GLY A 32 2.13 -8.69 3.32
CA GLY A 32 3.30 -8.79 4.21
C GLY A 32 4.24 -9.97 3.94
N THR A 33 4.09 -10.67 2.80
CA THR A 33 4.92 -11.82 2.40
C THR A 33 5.60 -11.51 1.05
N PRO A 34 6.79 -10.88 1.06
CA PRO A 34 7.44 -10.39 -0.16
C PRO A 34 8.12 -11.47 -1.01
N THR A 35 8.12 -12.73 -0.57
CA THR A 35 8.96 -13.80 -1.13
C THR A 35 8.25 -14.72 -2.14
N GLY A 36 6.97 -14.49 -2.42
CA GLY A 36 6.37 -14.94 -3.69
C GLY A 36 6.75 -13.94 -4.78
N THR A 37 7.62 -14.32 -5.71
CA THR A 37 8.47 -13.48 -6.59
C THR A 37 7.80 -12.46 -7.54
N LYS A 38 6.53 -12.09 -7.36
CA LYS A 38 5.95 -10.92 -8.01
C LYS A 38 4.90 -10.32 -7.08
N ARG A 39 5.17 -9.14 -6.52
CA ARG A 39 4.08 -8.32 -5.98
C ARG A 39 3.09 -8.15 -7.13
N ALA A 40 1.86 -8.63 -6.97
CA ALA A 40 0.85 -8.39 -7.98
C ALA A 40 0.67 -6.87 -8.08
N THR A 41 1.03 -6.33 -9.23
CA THR A 41 0.85 -4.92 -9.58
C THR A 41 -0.05 -4.88 -10.80
N SER A 42 -0.73 -3.75 -10.98
CA SER A 42 -1.41 -3.47 -12.23
C SER A 42 -0.39 -3.53 -13.37
N ALA A 43 -0.59 -4.43 -14.33
CA ALA A 43 0.35 -4.66 -15.43
C ALA A 43 -0.39 -5.05 -16.71
N LEU A 44 0.15 -4.61 -17.85
CA LEU A 44 -0.30 -4.99 -19.19
C LEU A 44 0.81 -5.76 -19.91
N TRP A 45 0.44 -6.80 -20.64
CA TRP A 45 1.37 -7.54 -21.51
C TRP A 45 0.68 -8.04 -22.77
N PHE A 46 1.47 -8.29 -23.81
CA PHE A 46 0.98 -8.83 -25.08
C PHE A 46 1.28 -10.33 -25.18
N ASN A 47 0.27 -11.13 -25.50
CA ASN A 47 0.39 -12.59 -25.66
C ASN A 47 -0.75 -13.11 -26.57
N ASP A 48 -0.44 -14.07 -27.45
CA ASP A 48 -1.42 -14.72 -28.35
C ASP A 48 -2.24 -13.77 -29.23
N GLY A 49 -1.66 -12.63 -29.62
CA GLY A 49 -2.33 -11.65 -30.48
C GLY A 49 -3.23 -10.66 -29.73
N PHE A 50 -3.36 -10.80 -28.41
CA PHE A 50 -4.19 -9.94 -27.56
C PHE A 50 -3.35 -9.26 -26.47
N TRP A 51 -3.84 -8.11 -26.04
CA TRP A 51 -3.37 -7.46 -24.82
C TRP A 51 -4.12 -8.03 -23.63
N TRP A 52 -3.38 -8.38 -22.60
CA TRP A 52 -3.90 -8.90 -21.34
C TRP A 52 -3.61 -7.92 -20.21
N GLY A 53 -4.51 -7.88 -19.23
CA GLY A 53 -4.36 -7.07 -18.02
C GLY A 53 -4.43 -7.90 -16.75
N ASN A 54 -3.52 -7.63 -15.81
CA ASN A 54 -3.62 -8.08 -14.43
C ASN A 54 -4.00 -6.84 -13.61
N LEU A 55 -5.27 -6.65 -13.31
CA LEU A 55 -5.80 -5.42 -12.72
C LEU A 55 -6.38 -5.69 -11.34
N TRP A 56 -6.20 -4.72 -10.43
CA TRP A 56 -6.80 -4.75 -9.10
C TRP A 56 -8.32 -4.57 -9.18
N ASP A 57 -9.07 -5.49 -8.58
CA ASP A 57 -10.49 -5.34 -8.33
C ASP A 57 -10.73 -4.89 -6.88
N THR A 58 -11.42 -3.77 -6.71
CA THR A 58 -11.71 -3.20 -5.40
C THR A 58 -12.81 -3.96 -4.66
N ALA A 59 -13.71 -4.64 -5.38
CA ALA A 59 -14.80 -5.38 -4.78
C ALA A 59 -14.29 -6.67 -4.09
N SER A 60 -13.41 -7.41 -4.76
CA SER A 60 -12.80 -8.63 -4.20
C SER A 60 -11.50 -8.37 -3.44
N SER A 61 -10.92 -7.17 -3.57
CA SER A 61 -9.58 -6.85 -3.04
C SER A 61 -8.50 -7.84 -3.50
N ASP A 62 -8.54 -8.19 -4.79
CA ASP A 62 -7.59 -9.11 -5.43
C ASP A 62 -7.32 -8.72 -6.89
N PHE A 63 -6.31 -9.31 -7.51
CA PHE A 63 -5.98 -9.10 -8.92
C PHE A 63 -6.65 -10.14 -9.83
N HIS A 64 -7.18 -9.67 -10.96
CA HIS A 64 -7.83 -10.51 -11.98
C HIS A 64 -7.21 -10.32 -13.36
N ILE A 65 -7.33 -11.37 -14.16
CA ILE A 65 -6.89 -11.40 -15.57
C ILE A 65 -8.06 -11.01 -16.47
N PHE A 66 -7.81 -10.05 -17.37
CA PHE A 66 -8.73 -9.54 -18.38
C PHE A 66 -8.14 -9.67 -19.78
#